data_AF-A0A3M8F0R8-F1
#
_entry.id   AF-A0A3M8F0R8-F1
#
_cell.length_a   1.000
_cell.length_b   1.000
_cell.length_c   1.000
_cell.angle_alpha   90.00
_cell.angle_beta   90.00
_cell.angle_gamma   90.00
#
_symmetry.space_group_name_H-M   'P 1'
#
loop_
_entity.id
_entity.type
_entity.pdbx_description
1 polymer ?
#
loop_
_entity_poly.entity_id
_entity_poly.type
_entity_poly.pdbx_seq_one_letter_code
_entity_poly.pdbx_strand_id
1 'polypeptide(L)'
;MKSRFALIIALICLLLVPVPGSAKPYTAMFVLGDSLSDQGNLYQATLKLIGSGRPASDHYYLGRFADGEIYAGQLAEKMGLTLSATAFGGTNYAYGGARTDYNIAELSGLPRGAYPWTLNLEREAFTAQGVSDPRALYVVFSGSNDIADLIGRSLMFGFESTKPASDQVVQGVKQVIEAYVAAGARDIIVPNLPDLGLVPRVFTRNPPGSTVVSDVATALVVRYNGALDEMLKGFSGVNIIRFDTFSFFREVVKNPAAYGLTNVTAPCYTGFVDPAGPNDTVCATPETYLFWDSEHPTTAMHSLLAKRMLGTLVDGLLTDLARQVSGYGLPKGITTALLAMVNKSKKFISDGNRYNDVAAMGLLHAFDALVGAQRGIFIPADDADALMERAKQITELLEAMKKGA
;
A
#
# COMPACT_ATOMS: atom_id res chain seq x y z
N MET A 1 -53.12 11.02 -47.19
CA MET A 1 -52.14 10.30 -46.33
C MET A 1 -50.95 11.21 -46.00
N LYS A 2 -51.12 12.22 -45.15
CA LYS A 2 -50.05 13.14 -44.71
C LYS A 2 -50.41 13.75 -43.35
N SER A 3 -50.43 12.97 -42.27
CA SER A 3 -50.63 13.55 -40.91
C SER A 3 -50.33 12.61 -39.72
N ARG A 4 -49.40 11.64 -39.84
CA ARG A 4 -49.11 10.71 -38.71
C ARG A 4 -47.63 10.44 -38.41
N PHE A 5 -46.71 11.23 -38.96
CA PHE A 5 -45.26 11.03 -38.76
C PHE A 5 -44.53 12.14 -38.00
N ALA A 6 -45.27 13.09 -37.39
CA ALA A 6 -44.67 14.21 -36.65
C ALA A 6 -44.78 14.07 -35.10
N LEU A 7 -45.37 12.99 -34.58
CA LEU A 7 -45.63 12.83 -33.14
C LEU A 7 -44.86 11.67 -32.47
N ILE A 8 -43.77 11.19 -33.08
CA ILE A 8 -42.93 10.12 -32.51
C ILE A 8 -41.47 10.56 -32.27
N ILE A 9 -41.08 11.77 -32.71
CA ILE A 9 -39.72 12.32 -32.45
C ILE A 9 -39.68 13.22 -31.20
N ALA A 10 -40.83 13.51 -30.57
CA ALA A 10 -40.92 14.34 -29.36
C ALA A 10 -40.85 13.56 -28.03
N LEU A 11 -40.56 12.24 -28.05
CA LEU A 11 -40.53 11.40 -26.84
C LEU A 11 -39.25 10.55 -26.70
N ILE A 12 -38.12 11.03 -27.24
CA ILE A 12 -36.77 10.50 -26.95
C ILE A 12 -35.79 11.66 -26.67
N CYS A 13 -36.25 12.63 -25.88
CA CYS A 13 -35.36 13.44 -25.04
C CYS A 13 -35.61 13.04 -23.59
N LEU A 14 -35.56 11.73 -23.32
CA LEU A 14 -35.35 11.24 -21.97
C LEU A 14 -34.03 11.86 -21.52
N LEU A 15 -34.14 12.66 -20.46
CA LEU A 15 -33.03 13.27 -19.74
C LEU A 15 -31.84 12.30 -19.70
N LEU A 16 -30.79 12.60 -20.44
CA LEU A 16 -29.45 12.21 -20.05
C LEU A 16 -29.16 12.98 -18.76
N VAL A 17 -29.75 12.52 -17.65
CA VAL A 17 -29.19 12.82 -16.33
C VAL A 17 -27.77 12.31 -16.44
N PRO A 18 -26.74 13.16 -16.32
CA PRO A 18 -25.39 12.66 -16.22
C PRO A 18 -25.41 11.66 -15.07
N VAL A 19 -25.18 10.37 -15.38
CA VAL A 19 -24.86 9.41 -14.34
C VAL A 19 -23.70 10.06 -13.60
N PRO A 20 -23.85 10.42 -12.31
CA PRO A 20 -22.73 10.98 -11.57
C PRO A 20 -21.57 10.04 -11.80
N GLY A 21 -20.47 10.54 -12.37
CA GLY A 21 -19.26 9.73 -12.48
C GLY A 21 -19.02 9.16 -11.09
N SER A 22 -18.95 7.82 -10.98
CA SER A 22 -18.76 7.09 -9.72
C SER A 22 -17.65 7.81 -8.96
N ALA A 23 -18.02 8.44 -7.83
CA ALA A 23 -17.10 9.28 -7.09
C ALA A 23 -15.96 8.41 -6.57
N LYS A 24 -14.74 8.95 -6.61
CA LYS A 24 -13.56 8.21 -6.17
C LYS A 24 -13.53 8.16 -4.65
N PRO A 25 -13.19 7.00 -4.04
CA PRO A 25 -13.14 6.84 -2.59
C PRO A 25 -12.07 7.70 -1.92
N TYR A 26 -11.08 8.15 -2.68
CA TYR A 26 -10.05 9.08 -2.23
C TYR A 26 -9.84 10.17 -3.29
N THR A 27 -9.34 11.34 -2.88
CA THR A 27 -8.96 12.43 -3.79
C THR A 27 -7.62 12.18 -4.47
N ALA A 28 -6.68 11.64 -3.72
CA ALA A 28 -5.30 11.35 -4.13
C ALA A 28 -4.73 10.20 -3.31
N MET A 29 -3.55 9.72 -3.71
CA MET A 29 -2.74 8.81 -2.91
C MET A 29 -1.31 9.34 -2.82
N PHE A 30 -0.78 9.43 -1.59
CA PHE A 30 0.60 9.83 -1.32
C PHE A 30 1.38 8.62 -0.83
N VAL A 31 2.54 8.37 -1.43
CA VAL A 31 3.36 7.17 -1.14
C VAL A 31 4.79 7.58 -0.84
N LEU A 32 5.29 7.19 0.32
CA LEU A 32 6.71 7.29 0.73
C LEU A 32 7.22 5.88 1.01
N GLY A 33 8.47 5.58 0.65
CA GLY A 33 8.93 4.20 0.75
C GLY A 33 10.26 3.92 0.08
N ASP A 34 10.36 2.75 -0.54
CA ASP A 34 11.57 2.25 -1.20
C ASP A 34 11.28 1.67 -2.60
N SER A 35 12.11 0.74 -3.09
CA SER A 35 11.99 0.11 -4.40
C SER A 35 10.68 -0.66 -4.59
N LEU A 36 10.04 -1.14 -3.52
CA LEU A 36 8.73 -1.79 -3.62
C LEU A 36 7.63 -0.81 -4.02
N SER A 37 7.87 0.49 -3.83
CA SER A 37 6.93 1.58 -4.07
C SER A 37 7.39 2.56 -5.16
N ASP A 38 8.65 2.53 -5.59
CA ASP A 38 9.23 3.49 -6.54
C ASP A 38 8.66 3.38 -7.96
N GLN A 39 8.08 4.47 -8.47
CA GLN A 39 7.55 4.59 -9.83
C GLN A 39 8.50 5.25 -10.85
N GLY A 40 9.81 5.22 -10.58
CA GLY A 40 10.88 5.69 -11.46
C GLY A 40 11.62 6.93 -10.94
N ASN A 41 11.42 7.32 -9.68
CA ASN A 41 12.16 8.41 -9.05
C ASN A 41 13.67 8.11 -9.02
N LEU A 42 14.10 6.91 -8.57
CA LEU A 42 15.51 6.56 -8.60
C LEU A 42 16.06 6.55 -10.03
N TYR A 43 15.29 6.01 -10.97
CA TYR A 43 15.70 5.95 -12.37
C TYR A 43 15.98 7.35 -12.92
N GLN A 44 15.07 8.30 -12.69
CA GLN A 44 15.24 9.69 -13.14
C GLN A 44 16.38 10.39 -12.42
N ALA A 45 16.54 10.18 -11.12
CA ALA A 45 17.61 10.82 -10.35
C ALA A 45 18.99 10.33 -10.79
N THR A 46 19.17 9.01 -10.94
CA THR A 46 20.44 8.41 -11.39
C THR A 46 20.76 8.74 -12.84
N LEU A 47 19.76 8.77 -13.73
CA LEU A 47 19.95 9.23 -15.11
C LEU A 47 20.50 10.65 -15.17
N LYS A 48 19.97 11.56 -14.34
CA LYS A 48 20.44 12.95 -14.25
C LYS A 48 21.82 13.08 -13.59
N LEU A 49 22.09 12.31 -12.54
CA LEU A 49 23.31 12.43 -11.75
C LEU A 49 24.52 11.78 -12.39
N ILE A 50 24.36 10.59 -12.99
CA ILE A 50 25.47 9.76 -13.47
C ILE A 50 25.31 9.32 -14.94
N GLY A 51 24.31 9.83 -15.65
CA GLY A 51 24.09 9.52 -17.08
C GLY A 51 23.50 8.14 -17.35
N SER A 52 23.12 7.39 -16.31
CA SER A 52 22.50 6.07 -16.44
C SER A 52 21.42 5.85 -15.39
N GLY A 53 20.22 5.45 -15.83
CA GLY A 53 19.11 5.15 -14.93
C GLY A 53 19.31 3.87 -14.11
N ARG A 54 18.68 3.82 -12.95
CA ARG A 54 18.60 2.65 -12.07
C ARG A 54 17.15 2.33 -11.72
N PRO A 55 16.68 1.09 -11.93
CA PRO A 55 17.43 -0.07 -12.41
C PRO A 55 17.93 0.06 -13.86
N ALA A 56 19.09 -0.56 -14.16
CA ALA A 56 19.89 -0.29 -15.35
C ALA A 56 19.41 -1.02 -16.62
N SER A 57 18.69 -2.12 -16.45
CA SER A 57 18.26 -3.00 -17.55
C SER A 57 16.87 -2.63 -18.05
N ASP A 58 16.66 -2.72 -19.36
CA ASP A 58 15.34 -2.53 -20.00
C ASP A 58 14.36 -3.67 -19.70
N HIS A 59 14.82 -4.73 -19.02
CA HIS A 59 13.93 -5.77 -18.50
C HIS A 59 13.09 -5.27 -17.31
N TYR A 60 13.49 -4.18 -16.65
CA TYR A 60 12.66 -3.53 -15.64
C TYR A 60 11.62 -2.59 -16.27
N TYR A 61 10.40 -2.67 -15.77
CA TYR A 61 9.28 -1.92 -16.32
C TYR A 61 9.38 -0.42 -15.97
N LEU A 62 9.72 0.42 -16.97
CA LEU A 62 9.71 1.88 -16.87
C LEU A 62 10.40 2.41 -15.58
N GLY A 63 11.56 1.84 -15.24
CA GLY A 63 12.34 2.24 -14.05
C GLY A 63 11.78 1.78 -12.70
N ARG A 64 10.77 0.90 -12.68
CA ARG A 64 10.29 0.21 -11.46
C ARG A 64 11.10 -1.07 -11.23
N PHE A 65 11.16 -1.52 -10.00
CA PHE A 65 11.92 -2.70 -9.59
C PHE A 65 11.14 -4.02 -9.83
N ALA A 66 10.42 -4.10 -10.94
CA ALA A 66 9.63 -5.27 -11.34
C ALA A 66 9.52 -5.33 -12.86
N ASP A 67 8.92 -6.40 -13.37
CA ASP A 67 8.56 -6.62 -14.79
C ASP A 67 7.25 -5.95 -15.22
N GLY A 68 6.59 -5.23 -14.32
CA GLY A 68 5.33 -4.54 -14.59
C GLY A 68 5.01 -3.48 -13.55
N GLU A 69 3.76 -3.01 -13.53
CA GLU A 69 3.32 -2.02 -12.54
C GLU A 69 3.30 -2.64 -11.15
N ILE A 70 3.79 -1.88 -10.17
CA ILE A 70 3.97 -2.33 -8.79
C ILE A 70 2.70 -2.09 -7.97
N TYR A 71 2.68 -2.59 -6.72
CA TYR A 71 1.47 -2.59 -5.90
C TYR A 71 0.87 -1.18 -5.75
N ALA A 72 1.72 -0.14 -5.65
CA ALA A 72 1.28 1.23 -5.44
C ALA A 72 0.49 1.74 -6.66
N GLY A 73 1.01 1.55 -7.88
CA GLY A 73 0.29 1.93 -9.10
C GLY A 73 -1.01 1.14 -9.28
N GLN A 74 -0.94 -0.17 -9.06
CA GLN A 74 -2.11 -1.05 -9.17
C GLN A 74 -3.20 -0.73 -8.11
N LEU A 75 -2.80 -0.38 -6.89
CA LEU A 75 -3.74 0.02 -5.84
C LEU A 75 -4.43 1.34 -6.20
N ALA A 76 -3.67 2.34 -6.66
CA ALA A 76 -4.23 3.60 -7.15
C ALA A 76 -5.23 3.38 -8.29
N GLU A 77 -4.85 2.60 -9.31
CA GLU A 77 -5.70 2.29 -10.45
C GLU A 77 -7.02 1.62 -10.03
N LYS A 78 -6.95 0.64 -9.11
CA LYS A 78 -8.16 -0.02 -8.58
C LYS A 78 -9.12 0.96 -7.91
N MET A 79 -8.62 2.03 -7.31
CA MET A 79 -9.43 3.10 -6.71
C MET A 79 -9.78 4.22 -7.69
N GLY A 80 -9.44 4.07 -8.98
CA GLY A 80 -9.64 5.09 -10.01
C GLY A 80 -8.72 6.30 -9.89
N LEU A 81 -7.64 6.21 -9.12
CA LEU A 81 -6.65 7.27 -8.92
C LEU A 81 -5.52 7.17 -9.95
N THR A 82 -4.79 8.27 -10.09
CA THR A 82 -3.52 8.30 -10.80
C THR A 82 -2.41 8.42 -9.77
N LEU A 83 -1.36 7.62 -9.93
CA LEU A 83 -0.13 7.72 -9.16
C LEU A 83 1.03 7.76 -10.14
N SER A 84 1.94 8.71 -9.94
CA SER A 84 3.20 8.83 -10.66
C SER A 84 4.31 9.30 -9.72
N ALA A 85 5.56 9.05 -10.10
CA ALA A 85 6.73 9.54 -9.40
C ALA A 85 6.74 11.08 -9.31
N THR A 86 7.23 11.63 -8.20
CA THR A 86 7.43 13.08 -8.00
C THR A 86 8.39 13.69 -9.03
N ALA A 87 9.34 12.91 -9.56
CA ALA A 87 10.17 13.31 -10.69
C ALA A 87 9.36 13.72 -11.95
N PHE A 88 8.10 13.28 -12.04
CA PHE A 88 7.14 13.62 -13.10
C PHE A 88 5.95 14.45 -12.58
N GLY A 89 6.09 15.11 -11.42
CA GLY A 89 5.04 15.93 -10.82
C GLY A 89 3.92 15.14 -10.12
N GLY A 90 4.12 13.85 -9.86
CA GLY A 90 3.17 13.02 -9.14
C GLY A 90 3.31 13.06 -7.62
N THR A 91 2.59 12.17 -6.95
CA THR A 91 2.47 12.08 -5.48
C THR A 91 3.16 10.85 -4.87
N ASN A 92 3.96 10.13 -5.66
CA ASN A 92 4.82 9.06 -5.19
C ASN A 92 6.25 9.57 -4.97
N TYR A 93 6.66 9.63 -3.71
CA TYR A 93 7.95 10.11 -3.24
C TYR A 93 8.98 9.00 -3.09
N ALA A 94 8.60 7.72 -3.19
CA ALA A 94 9.49 6.59 -2.91
C ALA A 94 10.67 6.53 -3.89
N TYR A 95 11.85 6.21 -3.38
CA TYR A 95 13.06 5.92 -4.16
C TYR A 95 13.62 4.54 -3.86
N GLY A 96 14.02 3.81 -4.91
CA GLY A 96 14.72 2.55 -4.80
C GLY A 96 15.96 2.61 -3.90
N GLY A 97 16.07 1.67 -2.97
CA GLY A 97 17.19 1.58 -2.03
C GLY A 97 17.17 2.59 -0.88
N ALA A 98 16.10 3.39 -0.73
CA ALA A 98 15.95 4.31 0.40
C ALA A 98 16.02 3.55 1.74
N ARG A 99 16.90 4.02 2.63
CA ARG A 99 16.80 3.75 4.07
C ARG A 99 16.12 4.90 4.78
N THR A 100 15.84 4.73 6.06
CA THR A 100 15.11 5.72 6.83
C THR A 100 15.87 7.04 7.01
N ASP A 101 17.15 7.01 7.39
CA ASP A 101 17.91 8.22 7.75
C ASP A 101 19.32 8.35 7.14
N TYR A 102 19.74 7.40 6.28
CA TYR A 102 21.00 7.45 5.53
C TYR A 102 20.86 6.82 4.13
N ASN A 103 21.88 6.94 3.29
CA ASN A 103 21.99 6.14 2.06
C ASN A 103 23.33 5.40 1.96
N ILE A 104 23.39 4.31 1.20
CA ILE A 104 24.61 3.48 1.08
C ILE A 104 25.79 4.21 0.42
N ALA A 105 25.51 5.27 -0.34
CA ALA A 105 26.54 6.09 -0.94
C ALA A 105 27.23 7.01 0.10
N GLU A 106 26.52 7.42 1.15
CA GLU A 106 27.10 8.07 2.33
C GLU A 106 28.03 7.13 3.10
N LEU A 107 27.71 5.82 3.16
CA LEU A 107 28.61 4.81 3.72
C LEU A 107 29.88 4.61 2.87
N SER A 108 29.87 5.07 1.62
CA SER A 108 31.02 5.04 0.71
C SER A 108 31.86 6.33 0.76
N GLY A 109 31.64 7.19 1.77
CA GLY A 109 32.43 8.40 2.02
C GLY A 109 31.94 9.66 1.30
N LEU A 110 30.75 9.61 0.68
CA LEU A 110 30.14 10.78 0.05
C LEU A 110 29.37 11.63 1.08
N PRO A 111 29.24 12.96 0.87
CA PRO A 111 28.57 13.84 1.82
C PRO A 111 27.13 13.41 2.12
N ARG A 112 26.69 13.58 3.37
CA ARG A 112 25.29 13.35 3.76
C ARG A 112 24.37 14.25 2.92
N GLY A 113 23.34 13.66 2.33
CA GLY A 113 22.42 14.36 1.41
C GLY A 113 22.95 14.55 -0.01
N ALA A 114 24.11 13.97 -0.36
CA ALA A 114 24.61 13.98 -1.74
C ALA A 114 23.66 13.27 -2.72
N TYR A 115 22.81 12.37 -2.21
CA TYR A 115 21.80 11.69 -2.99
C TYR A 115 20.40 11.93 -2.41
N PRO A 116 19.41 12.19 -3.27
CA PRO A 116 18.08 12.59 -2.84
C PRO A 116 17.18 11.45 -2.33
N TRP A 117 17.72 10.26 -2.03
CA TRP A 117 16.91 9.07 -1.71
C TRP A 117 17.16 8.51 -0.31
N THR A 118 16.46 9.09 0.67
CA THR A 118 16.20 8.50 2.00
C THR A 118 14.76 8.82 2.38
N LEU A 119 14.13 8.00 3.23
CA LEU A 119 12.77 8.26 3.69
C LEU A 119 12.65 9.64 4.35
N ASN A 120 13.69 10.08 5.07
CA ASN A 120 13.72 11.42 5.66
C ASN A 120 13.68 12.54 4.60
N LEU A 121 14.42 12.41 3.49
CA LEU A 121 14.38 13.38 2.39
C LEU A 121 13.05 13.32 1.64
N GLU A 122 12.46 12.14 1.49
CA GLU A 122 11.11 11.97 0.95
C GLU A 122 10.07 12.69 1.81
N ARG A 123 10.17 12.56 3.15
CA ARG A 123 9.31 13.25 4.13
C ARG A 123 9.47 14.77 4.06
N GLU A 124 10.70 15.26 3.95
CA GLU A 124 11.00 16.69 3.80
C GLU A 124 10.41 17.23 2.49
N ALA A 125 10.57 16.51 1.39
CA ALA A 125 9.97 16.87 0.09
C ALA A 125 8.43 16.88 0.17
N PHE A 126 7.82 15.88 0.79
CA PHE A 126 6.37 15.83 1.02
C PHE A 126 5.89 17.02 1.86
N THR A 127 6.58 17.33 2.95
CA THR A 127 6.23 18.46 3.84
C THR A 127 6.37 19.80 3.11
N ALA A 128 7.42 19.95 2.30
CA ALA A 128 7.68 21.17 1.54
C ALA A 128 6.61 21.46 0.47
N GLN A 129 5.89 20.43 -0.01
CA GLN A 129 4.77 20.63 -0.93
C GLN A 129 3.54 21.26 -0.25
N GLY A 130 3.49 21.29 1.09
CA GLY A 130 2.38 21.90 1.82
C GLY A 130 1.04 21.17 1.62
N VAL A 131 1.08 19.85 1.44
CA VAL A 131 -0.12 19.02 1.27
C VAL A 131 -1.04 19.18 2.49
N SER A 132 -2.33 19.41 2.23
CA SER A 132 -3.39 19.44 3.23
C SER A 132 -4.64 18.79 2.64
N ASP A 133 -4.70 17.47 2.65
CA ASP A 133 -5.81 16.71 2.05
C ASP A 133 -6.29 15.60 3.00
N PRO A 134 -7.39 15.84 3.75
CA PRO A 134 -7.94 14.84 4.66
C PRO A 134 -8.68 13.70 3.94
N ARG A 135 -8.93 13.82 2.63
CA ARG A 135 -9.59 12.78 1.82
C ARG A 135 -8.62 12.02 0.92
N ALA A 136 -7.32 12.23 1.07
CA ALA A 136 -6.30 11.43 0.41
C ALA A 136 -5.95 10.18 1.22
N LEU A 137 -5.48 9.14 0.53
CA LEU A 137 -4.89 7.95 1.14
C LEU A 137 -3.38 8.15 1.27
N TYR A 138 -2.83 7.84 2.44
CA TYR A 138 -1.39 7.95 2.67
C TYR A 138 -0.79 6.56 2.90
N VAL A 139 0.37 6.29 2.30
CA VAL A 139 1.07 5.02 2.42
C VAL A 139 2.52 5.28 2.80
N VAL A 140 3.00 4.59 3.83
CA VAL A 140 4.44 4.53 4.15
C VAL A 140 4.88 3.09 4.24
N PHE A 141 5.74 2.66 3.31
CA PHE A 141 6.28 1.31 3.26
C PHE A 141 7.80 1.36 3.10
N SER A 142 8.51 1.28 4.23
CA SER A 142 9.96 1.41 4.28
C SER A 142 10.56 0.62 5.44
N GLY A 143 11.87 0.41 5.40
CA GLY A 143 12.69 -0.23 6.43
C GLY A 143 13.38 -1.52 5.99
N SER A 144 12.98 -2.13 4.86
CA SER A 144 13.59 -3.36 4.35
C SER A 144 15.09 -3.21 4.09
N ASN A 145 15.51 -2.09 3.50
CA ASN A 145 16.92 -1.79 3.23
C ASN A 145 17.74 -1.67 4.53
N ASP A 146 17.22 -0.93 5.52
CA ASP A 146 17.86 -0.76 6.82
C ASP A 146 18.03 -2.12 7.53
N ILE A 147 16.97 -2.93 7.57
CA ILE A 147 17.01 -4.22 8.23
C ILE A 147 17.93 -5.21 7.49
N ALA A 148 17.99 -5.16 6.16
CA ALA A 148 18.94 -5.95 5.38
C ALA A 148 20.40 -5.60 5.70
N ASP A 149 20.72 -4.31 5.92
CA ASP A 149 22.07 -3.86 6.30
C ASP A 149 22.48 -4.39 7.69
N LEU A 150 21.52 -4.67 8.57
CA LEU A 150 21.78 -5.21 9.90
C LEU A 150 22.09 -6.71 9.91
N ILE A 151 21.72 -7.48 8.89
CA ILE A 151 21.89 -8.95 8.87
C ILE A 151 23.35 -9.35 9.12
N GLY A 152 24.28 -8.79 8.35
CA GLY A 152 25.71 -9.09 8.49
C GLY A 152 26.25 -8.66 9.87
N ARG A 153 25.81 -7.50 10.35
CA ARG A 153 26.21 -6.98 11.67
C ARG A 153 25.70 -7.86 12.81
N SER A 154 24.47 -8.35 12.73
CA SER A 154 23.90 -9.28 13.71
C SER A 154 24.60 -10.63 13.71
N LEU A 155 25.02 -11.14 12.54
CA LEU A 155 25.82 -12.36 12.44
C LEU A 155 27.21 -12.21 13.06
N MET A 156 27.85 -11.04 12.89
CA MET A 156 29.20 -10.79 13.40
C MET A 156 29.27 -10.41 14.88
N PHE A 157 28.35 -9.55 15.33
CA PHE A 157 28.39 -8.92 16.65
C PHE A 157 27.22 -9.29 17.56
N GLY A 158 26.34 -10.19 17.09
CA GLY A 158 25.17 -10.66 17.82
C GLY A 158 23.93 -9.76 17.63
N PHE A 159 22.75 -10.38 17.71
CA PHE A 159 21.45 -9.74 17.51
C PHE A 159 21.19 -8.51 18.41
N GLU A 160 21.65 -8.56 19.66
CA GLU A 160 21.49 -7.47 20.62
C GLU A 160 22.18 -6.18 20.17
N SER A 161 23.32 -6.29 19.48
CA SER A 161 24.13 -5.14 19.05
C SER A 161 23.46 -4.28 17.97
N THR A 162 22.45 -4.83 17.29
CA THR A 162 21.72 -4.18 16.18
C THR A 162 20.35 -3.66 16.60
N LYS A 163 19.91 -3.92 17.85
CA LYS A 163 18.60 -3.46 18.34
C LYS A 163 18.43 -1.94 18.26
N PRO A 164 19.40 -1.09 18.69
CA PRO A 164 19.21 0.36 18.63
C PRO A 164 19.08 0.87 17.19
N ALA A 165 19.84 0.30 16.26
CA ALA A 165 19.73 0.64 14.85
C ALA A 165 18.35 0.23 14.28
N SER A 166 17.85 -0.96 14.63
CA SER A 166 16.50 -1.39 14.26
C SER A 166 15.39 -0.48 14.83
N ASP A 167 15.54 0.03 16.05
CA ASP A 167 14.58 0.98 16.64
C ASP A 167 14.59 2.33 15.93
N GLN A 168 15.76 2.79 15.48
CA GLN A 168 15.90 4.02 14.71
C GLN A 168 15.14 3.96 13.38
N VAL A 169 15.10 2.78 12.73
CA VAL A 169 14.28 2.58 11.51
C VAL A 169 12.80 2.86 11.79
N VAL A 170 12.28 2.35 12.90
CA VAL A 170 10.88 2.59 13.30
C VAL A 170 10.62 4.08 13.58
N GLN A 171 11.60 4.80 14.12
CA GLN A 171 11.49 6.26 14.31
C GLN A 171 11.38 7.02 12.98
N GLY A 172 12.11 6.60 11.94
CA GLY A 172 11.97 7.19 10.61
C GLY A 172 10.55 7.04 10.05
N VAL A 173 9.95 5.85 10.18
CA VAL A 173 8.56 5.63 9.77
C VAL A 173 7.58 6.44 10.62
N LYS A 174 7.80 6.53 11.95
CA LYS A 174 7.00 7.38 12.85
C LYS A 174 6.96 8.83 12.38
N GLN A 175 8.10 9.40 11.99
CA GLN A 175 8.19 10.79 11.51
C GLN A 175 7.40 11.02 10.22
N VAL A 176 7.34 10.02 9.33
CA VAL A 176 6.49 10.10 8.14
C VAL A 176 5.01 10.11 8.51
N ILE A 177 4.59 9.23 9.42
CA ILE A 177 3.20 9.20 9.90
C ILE A 177 2.82 10.54 10.55
N GLU A 178 3.72 11.13 11.35
CA GLU A 178 3.51 12.47 11.93
C GLU A 178 3.36 13.56 10.85
N ALA A 179 4.15 13.50 9.77
CA ALA A 179 4.02 14.43 8.64
C ALA A 179 2.68 14.25 7.92
N TYR A 180 2.21 13.01 7.73
CA TYR A 180 0.89 12.73 7.18
C TYR A 180 -0.24 13.25 8.07
N VAL A 181 -0.16 13.05 9.38
CA VAL A 181 -1.13 13.59 10.34
C VAL A 181 -1.15 15.12 10.29
N ALA A 182 0.02 15.77 10.19
CA ALA A 182 0.12 17.22 10.02
C ALA A 182 -0.50 17.71 8.70
N ALA A 183 -0.46 16.89 7.65
CA ALA A 183 -1.15 17.12 6.37
C ALA A 183 -2.67 16.81 6.41
N GLY A 184 -3.21 16.45 7.58
CA GLY A 184 -4.63 16.18 7.79
C GLY A 184 -5.06 14.75 7.47
N ALA A 185 -4.14 13.81 7.32
CA ALA A 185 -4.45 12.42 6.98
C ALA A 185 -5.51 11.81 7.92
N ARG A 186 -6.60 11.31 7.32
CA ARG A 186 -7.61 10.50 8.03
C ARG A 186 -7.29 9.02 8.00
N ASP A 187 -6.74 8.53 6.88
CA ASP A 187 -6.40 7.11 6.68
C ASP A 187 -4.94 6.96 6.22
N ILE A 188 -4.18 6.11 6.92
CA ILE A 188 -2.78 5.82 6.60
C ILE A 188 -2.60 4.31 6.55
N ILE A 189 -2.17 3.76 5.41
CA ILE A 189 -1.76 2.35 5.30
C ILE A 189 -0.28 2.23 5.68
N VAL A 190 0.00 1.34 6.62
CA VAL A 190 1.36 1.05 7.09
C VAL A 190 1.64 -0.44 6.91
N PRO A 191 2.23 -0.86 5.78
CA PRO A 191 2.77 -2.21 5.64
C PRO A 191 3.94 -2.44 6.59
N ASN A 192 4.04 -3.65 7.15
CA ASN A 192 5.29 -4.10 7.75
C ASN A 192 6.20 -4.70 6.69
N LEU A 193 7.40 -5.10 7.11
CA LEU A 193 8.36 -5.70 6.20
C LEU A 193 7.94 -7.13 5.84
N PRO A 194 8.16 -7.55 4.59
CA PRO A 194 8.09 -8.95 4.22
C PRO A 194 9.17 -9.74 4.97
N ASP A 195 9.01 -11.06 5.04
CA ASP A 195 10.03 -11.92 5.63
C ASP A 195 11.29 -11.96 4.74
N LEU A 196 12.30 -11.17 5.12
CA LEU A 196 13.56 -11.09 4.39
C LEU A 196 14.33 -12.42 4.37
N GLY A 197 14.09 -13.33 5.32
CA GLY A 197 14.71 -14.66 5.31
C GLY A 197 14.28 -15.53 4.12
N LEU A 198 13.18 -15.16 3.45
CA LEU A 198 12.64 -15.83 2.27
C LEU A 198 13.03 -15.13 0.95
N VAL A 199 13.82 -14.06 1.00
CA VAL A 199 14.28 -13.33 -0.20
C VAL A 199 15.52 -14.03 -0.79
N PRO A 200 15.61 -14.27 -2.12
CA PRO A 200 16.70 -15.03 -2.74
C PRO A 200 18.08 -14.51 -2.39
N ARG A 201 18.28 -13.19 -2.43
CA ARG A 201 19.56 -12.58 -2.09
C ARG A 201 19.99 -12.82 -0.63
N VAL A 202 19.05 -13.11 0.27
CA VAL A 202 19.33 -13.45 1.66
C VAL A 202 19.59 -14.94 1.81
N PHE A 203 18.63 -15.80 1.42
CA PHE A 203 18.76 -17.23 1.71
C PHE A 203 19.86 -17.93 0.90
N THR A 204 20.25 -17.38 -0.27
CA THR A 204 21.39 -17.91 -1.05
C THR A 204 22.74 -17.69 -0.37
N ARG A 205 22.81 -16.84 0.65
CA ARG A 205 24.02 -16.63 1.48
C ARG A 205 24.15 -17.64 2.62
N ASN A 206 23.17 -18.51 2.82
CA ASN A 206 23.28 -19.56 3.82
C ASN A 206 24.41 -20.54 3.47
N PRO A 207 25.24 -20.94 4.44
CA PRO A 207 26.15 -22.06 4.26
C PRO A 207 25.39 -23.36 3.91
N PRO A 208 26.02 -24.30 3.18
CA PRO A 208 25.40 -25.60 2.89
C PRO A 208 24.88 -26.29 4.16
N GLY A 209 23.60 -26.68 4.15
CA GLY A 209 22.94 -27.34 5.30
C GLY A 209 22.56 -26.42 6.47
N SER A 210 22.62 -25.10 6.28
CA SER A 210 22.26 -24.10 7.31
C SER A 210 21.15 -23.18 6.83
N THR A 211 20.43 -22.58 7.78
CA THR A 211 19.45 -21.49 7.58
C THR A 211 19.84 -20.22 8.33
N VAL A 212 21.07 -20.15 8.88
CA VAL A 212 21.45 -19.13 9.86
C VAL A 212 21.27 -17.69 9.36
N VAL A 213 21.54 -17.41 8.08
CA VAL A 213 21.39 -16.06 7.52
C VAL A 213 19.91 -15.73 7.36
N SER A 214 19.11 -16.69 6.89
CA SER A 214 17.65 -16.55 6.80
C SER A 214 17.03 -16.36 8.18
N ASP A 215 17.40 -17.16 9.16
CA ASP A 215 16.84 -17.12 10.52
C ASP A 215 17.14 -15.78 11.20
N VAL A 216 18.36 -15.25 11.03
CA VAL A 216 18.73 -13.92 11.53
C VAL A 216 17.93 -12.82 10.84
N ALA A 217 17.78 -12.89 9.51
CA ALA A 217 16.98 -11.92 8.76
C ALA A 217 15.51 -11.94 9.19
N THR A 218 14.90 -13.12 9.30
CA THR A 218 13.53 -13.29 9.81
C THR A 218 13.41 -12.74 11.23
N ALA A 219 14.36 -13.03 12.12
CA ALA A 219 14.33 -12.53 13.50
C ALA A 219 14.41 -10.99 13.59
N LEU A 220 15.24 -10.36 12.74
CA LEU A 220 15.33 -8.90 12.67
C LEU A 220 14.03 -8.28 12.17
N VAL A 221 13.40 -8.88 11.16
CA VAL A 221 12.09 -8.45 10.66
C VAL A 221 11.00 -8.60 11.71
N VAL A 222 10.94 -9.73 12.41
CA VAL A 222 9.97 -9.95 13.50
C VAL A 222 10.12 -8.88 14.58
N ARG A 223 11.37 -8.54 14.94
CA ARG A 223 11.64 -7.47 15.90
C ARG A 223 11.17 -6.10 15.38
N TYR A 224 11.56 -5.73 14.17
CA TYR A 224 11.13 -4.47 13.56
C TYR A 224 9.60 -4.37 13.51
N ASN A 225 8.93 -5.43 13.05
CA ASN A 225 7.48 -5.48 12.93
C ASN A 225 6.80 -5.34 14.30
N GLY A 226 7.33 -5.99 15.35
CA GLY A 226 6.82 -5.83 16.72
C GLY A 226 7.02 -4.41 17.27
N ALA A 227 8.18 -3.79 17.02
CA ALA A 227 8.44 -2.40 17.42
C ALA A 227 7.58 -1.40 16.64
N LEU A 228 7.34 -1.65 15.35
CA LEU A 228 6.40 -0.90 14.52
C LEU A 228 4.99 -0.98 15.11
N ASP A 229 4.49 -2.18 15.41
CA ASP A 229 3.16 -2.38 15.99
C ASP A 229 3.00 -1.66 17.34
N GLU A 230 4.03 -1.67 18.19
CA GLU A 230 4.02 -0.92 19.45
C GLU A 230 3.98 0.59 19.21
N MET A 231 4.81 1.09 18.30
CA MET A 231 4.87 2.51 17.96
C MET A 231 3.53 3.02 17.41
N LEU A 232 2.84 2.22 16.58
CA LEU A 232 1.56 2.60 15.99
C LEU A 232 0.44 2.79 17.02
N LYS A 233 0.51 2.12 18.19
CA LYS A 233 -0.46 2.34 19.29
C LYS A 233 -0.41 3.76 19.86
N GLY A 234 0.69 4.48 19.64
CA GLY A 234 0.85 5.87 20.08
C GLY A 234 0.04 6.88 19.27
N PHE A 235 -0.49 6.50 18.11
CA PHE A 235 -1.31 7.39 17.28
C PHE A 235 -2.80 7.29 17.65
N SER A 236 -3.43 8.46 17.75
CA SER A 236 -4.87 8.59 17.97
C SER A 236 -5.42 9.71 17.07
N GLY A 237 -6.73 9.70 16.79
CA GLY A 237 -7.36 10.68 15.90
C GLY A 237 -7.11 10.44 14.40
N VAL A 238 -6.34 9.43 14.04
CA VAL A 238 -6.10 8.97 12.66
C VAL A 238 -6.37 7.47 12.56
N ASN A 239 -6.89 7.01 11.42
CA ASN A 239 -7.10 5.60 11.15
C ASN A 239 -5.83 4.98 10.55
N ILE A 240 -5.03 4.34 11.41
CA ILE A 240 -3.86 3.56 10.99
C ILE A 240 -4.31 2.17 10.55
N ILE A 241 -4.13 1.88 9.27
CA ILE A 241 -4.49 0.62 8.64
C ILE A 241 -3.23 -0.22 8.48
N ARG A 242 -3.05 -1.18 9.38
CA ARG A 242 -1.89 -2.06 9.39
C ARG A 242 -1.99 -3.16 8.34
N PHE A 243 -1.02 -3.24 7.42
CA PHE A 243 -0.96 -4.33 6.43
C PHE A 243 0.15 -5.34 6.75
N ASP A 244 -0.23 -6.58 7.09
CA ASP A 244 0.72 -7.64 7.45
C ASP A 244 1.34 -8.33 6.22
N THR A 245 2.24 -7.62 5.55
CA THR A 245 3.10 -8.14 4.49
C THR A 245 3.87 -9.37 4.94
N PHE A 246 4.37 -9.42 6.18
CA PHE A 246 5.17 -10.55 6.68
C PHE A 246 4.39 -11.86 6.58
N SER A 247 3.20 -11.91 7.17
CA SER A 247 2.38 -13.12 7.16
C SER A 247 1.87 -13.44 5.76
N PHE A 248 1.44 -12.44 4.99
CA PHE A 248 0.95 -12.66 3.63
C PHE A 248 2.03 -13.20 2.69
N PHE A 249 3.25 -12.68 2.77
CA PHE A 249 4.38 -13.16 1.99
C PHE A 249 4.69 -14.64 2.29
N ARG A 250 4.72 -15.00 3.58
CA ARG A 250 4.91 -16.39 4.02
C ARG A 250 3.77 -17.30 3.58
N GLU A 251 2.54 -16.80 3.58
CA GLU A 251 1.36 -17.53 3.10
C GLU A 251 1.49 -17.88 1.61
N VAL A 252 1.89 -16.91 0.78
CA VAL A 252 2.11 -17.11 -0.66
C VAL A 252 3.24 -18.10 -0.92
N VAL A 253 4.38 -17.97 -0.24
CA VAL A 253 5.51 -18.90 -0.38
C VAL A 253 5.14 -20.31 0.05
N LYS A 254 4.31 -20.46 1.09
CA LYS A 254 3.86 -21.77 1.59
C LYS A 254 2.88 -22.46 0.65
N ASN A 255 2.00 -21.71 -0.02
CA ASN A 255 0.92 -22.25 -0.85
C ASN A 255 0.90 -21.61 -2.26
N PRO A 256 1.98 -21.66 -3.04
CA PRO A 256 2.13 -20.84 -4.25
C PRO A 256 1.08 -21.14 -5.32
N ALA A 257 0.67 -22.40 -5.46
CA ALA A 257 -0.35 -22.81 -6.43
C ALA A 257 -1.72 -22.17 -6.17
N ALA A 258 -2.08 -21.90 -4.90
CA ALA A 258 -3.32 -21.21 -4.56
C ALA A 258 -3.34 -19.74 -5.05
N TYR A 259 -2.15 -19.21 -5.35
CA TYR A 259 -1.89 -17.86 -5.81
C TYR A 259 -1.49 -17.80 -7.30
N GLY A 260 -1.55 -18.93 -8.02
CA GLY A 260 -1.16 -19.01 -9.43
C GLY A 260 0.35 -18.99 -9.67
N LEU A 261 1.17 -19.17 -8.63
CA LEU A 261 2.63 -19.20 -8.73
C LEU A 261 3.15 -20.63 -8.78
N THR A 262 4.20 -20.84 -9.59
CA THR A 262 4.91 -22.11 -9.73
C THR A 262 6.34 -22.03 -9.21
N ASN A 263 6.93 -20.83 -9.13
CA ASN A 263 8.27 -20.62 -8.60
C ASN A 263 8.28 -19.48 -7.57
N VAL A 264 8.73 -19.79 -6.35
CA VAL A 264 8.82 -18.84 -5.23
C VAL A 264 10.22 -18.77 -4.63
N THR A 265 11.23 -19.23 -5.36
CA THR A 265 12.61 -19.31 -4.87
C THR A 265 13.62 -18.73 -5.86
N ALA A 266 13.54 -19.07 -7.14
CA ALA A 266 14.45 -18.54 -8.14
C ALA A 266 13.92 -17.20 -8.70
N PRO A 267 14.80 -16.22 -8.95
CA PRO A 267 14.42 -15.02 -9.70
C PRO A 267 14.11 -15.38 -11.17
N CYS A 268 13.15 -14.68 -11.76
CA CYS A 268 12.85 -14.84 -13.19
C CYS A 268 13.90 -14.15 -14.08
N TYR A 269 14.34 -12.95 -13.70
CA TYR A 269 15.43 -12.20 -14.31
C TYR A 269 16.75 -12.52 -13.58
N THR A 270 17.74 -13.00 -14.32
CA THR A 270 19.04 -13.39 -13.74
C THR A 270 19.98 -12.23 -13.48
N GLY A 271 19.65 -11.04 -14.01
CA GLY A 271 20.39 -9.82 -13.72
C GLY A 271 20.00 -9.18 -12.40
N PHE A 272 20.47 -7.94 -12.20
CA PHE A 272 20.18 -7.18 -10.99
C PHE A 272 19.99 -5.69 -11.30
N VAL A 273 19.67 -4.90 -10.29
CA VAL A 273 19.44 -3.45 -10.40
C VAL A 273 20.60 -2.75 -11.10
N ASP A 274 21.84 -3.17 -10.81
CA ASP A 274 23.09 -2.69 -11.39
C ASP A 274 24.25 -3.65 -11.06
N PRO A 275 25.15 -4.00 -12.02
CA PRO A 275 25.07 -3.75 -13.46
C PRO A 275 24.11 -4.70 -14.18
N ALA A 276 23.57 -4.23 -15.31
CA ALA A 276 22.95 -5.10 -16.29
C ALA A 276 24.05 -5.88 -17.05
N GLY A 277 23.96 -7.19 -17.05
CA GLY A 277 24.92 -8.08 -17.71
C GLY A 277 24.50 -8.42 -19.14
N PRO A 278 25.45 -8.58 -20.09
CA PRO A 278 25.15 -8.94 -21.47
C PRO A 278 24.57 -10.36 -21.63
N ASN A 279 24.68 -11.19 -20.59
CA ASN A 279 24.19 -12.57 -20.55
C ASN A 279 23.01 -12.73 -19.59
N ASP A 280 22.41 -11.64 -19.14
CA ASP A 280 21.21 -11.73 -18.31
C ASP A 280 20.07 -12.32 -19.14
N THR A 281 19.25 -13.15 -18.49
CA THR A 281 18.12 -13.83 -19.11
C THR A 281 16.86 -13.60 -18.30
N VAL A 282 15.70 -13.69 -18.96
CA VAL A 282 14.38 -13.65 -18.35
C VAL A 282 13.72 -15.02 -18.54
N CYS A 283 13.10 -15.54 -17.49
CA CYS A 283 12.36 -16.79 -17.53
C CYS A 283 11.17 -16.72 -18.52
N ALA A 284 10.71 -17.87 -19.00
CA ALA A 284 9.65 -17.92 -20.02
C ALA A 284 8.24 -17.53 -19.50
N THR A 285 8.00 -17.59 -18.18
CA THR A 285 6.68 -17.36 -17.56
C THR A 285 6.79 -16.45 -16.31
N PRO A 286 7.16 -15.17 -16.47
CA PRO A 286 7.29 -14.24 -15.33
C PRO A 286 6.03 -14.15 -14.46
N GLU A 287 4.86 -14.32 -15.05
CA GLU A 287 3.55 -14.27 -14.39
C GLU A 287 3.31 -15.38 -13.36
N THR A 288 4.11 -16.46 -13.40
CA THR A 288 4.04 -17.55 -12.41
C THR A 288 5.21 -17.54 -11.42
N TYR A 289 6.06 -16.52 -11.45
CA TYR A 289 7.19 -16.34 -10.54
C TYR A 289 6.84 -15.33 -9.46
N LEU A 290 7.30 -15.57 -8.23
CA LEU A 290 7.19 -14.59 -7.15
C LEU A 290 8.24 -13.49 -7.29
N PHE A 291 9.48 -13.87 -7.60
CA PHE A 291 10.63 -12.96 -7.65
C PHE A 291 10.96 -12.57 -9.09
N TRP A 292 11.02 -11.27 -9.33
CA TRP A 292 11.53 -10.73 -10.58
C TRP A 292 13.04 -10.89 -10.62
N ASP A 293 13.75 -10.20 -9.72
CA ASP A 293 15.19 -10.35 -9.52
C ASP A 293 15.49 -10.99 -8.15
N SER A 294 16.76 -11.01 -7.72
CA SER A 294 17.14 -11.64 -6.44
C SER A 294 16.56 -10.99 -5.17
N GLU A 295 15.95 -9.81 -5.27
CA GLU A 295 15.35 -9.06 -4.16
C GLU A 295 13.86 -8.78 -4.37
N HIS A 296 13.49 -8.36 -5.57
CA HIS A 296 12.21 -7.71 -5.82
C HIS A 296 11.14 -8.69 -6.33
N PRO A 297 9.87 -8.51 -5.95
CA PRO A 297 8.77 -9.31 -6.46
C PRO A 297 8.45 -9.00 -7.94
N THR A 298 7.85 -9.96 -8.63
CA THR A 298 7.22 -9.73 -9.94
C THR A 298 5.97 -8.88 -9.82
N THR A 299 5.50 -8.37 -10.96
CA THR A 299 4.18 -7.73 -11.09
C THR A 299 3.04 -8.67 -10.67
N ALA A 300 3.21 -9.99 -10.77
CA ALA A 300 2.23 -10.97 -10.31
C ALA A 300 2.10 -10.92 -8.77
N MET A 301 3.22 -10.92 -8.04
CA MET A 301 3.20 -10.77 -6.59
C MET A 301 2.74 -9.37 -6.15
N HIS A 302 3.12 -8.32 -6.88
CA HIS A 302 2.60 -6.97 -6.64
C HIS A 302 1.08 -6.88 -6.85
N SER A 303 0.52 -7.62 -7.81
CA SER A 303 -0.94 -7.72 -8.01
C SER A 303 -1.64 -8.36 -6.81
N LEU A 304 -1.03 -9.42 -6.26
CA LEU A 304 -1.53 -10.08 -5.05
C LEU A 304 -1.49 -9.14 -3.84
N LEU A 305 -0.40 -8.37 -3.67
CA LEU A 305 -0.26 -7.34 -2.65
C LEU A 305 -1.34 -6.26 -2.78
N ALA A 306 -1.48 -5.65 -3.96
CA ALA A 306 -2.48 -4.60 -4.19
C ALA A 306 -3.90 -5.10 -3.90
N LYS A 307 -4.24 -6.32 -4.33
CA LYS A 307 -5.54 -6.95 -4.04
C LYS A 307 -5.75 -7.16 -2.54
N ARG A 308 -4.76 -7.70 -1.83
CA ARG A 308 -4.87 -7.94 -0.37
C ARG A 308 -4.94 -6.63 0.40
N MET A 309 -4.13 -5.63 0.02
CA MET A 309 -4.12 -4.29 0.62
C MET A 309 -5.46 -3.58 0.47
N LEU A 310 -6.10 -3.68 -0.70
CA LEU A 310 -7.43 -3.10 -0.92
C LEU A 310 -8.49 -3.72 0.01
N GLY A 311 -8.44 -5.05 0.21
CA GLY A 311 -9.30 -5.72 1.20
C GLY A 311 -9.01 -5.28 2.65
N THR A 312 -7.73 -5.14 3.02
CA THR A 312 -7.32 -4.63 4.33
C THR A 312 -7.76 -3.17 4.56
N LEU A 313 -7.71 -2.34 3.52
CA LEU A 313 -8.21 -0.96 3.54
C LEU A 313 -9.69 -0.93 3.88
N VAL A 314 -10.52 -1.72 3.17
CA VAL A 314 -11.96 -1.83 3.45
C VAL A 314 -12.23 -2.30 4.87
N ASP A 315 -11.49 -3.31 5.37
CA ASP A 315 -11.64 -3.80 6.75
C ASP A 315 -11.27 -2.73 7.80
N GLY A 316 -10.20 -1.97 7.53
CA GLY A 316 -9.77 -0.85 8.37
C GLY A 316 -10.83 0.24 8.44
N LEU A 317 -11.43 0.61 7.30
CA LEU A 317 -12.50 1.61 7.25
C LEU A 317 -13.78 1.16 7.97
N LEU A 318 -14.16 -0.12 7.85
CA LEU A 318 -15.31 -0.66 8.59
C LEU A 318 -15.05 -0.66 10.11
N THR A 319 -13.81 -0.95 10.51
CA THR A 319 -13.40 -0.90 11.91
C THR A 319 -13.44 0.54 12.43
N ASP A 320 -12.99 1.51 11.64
CA ASP A 320 -13.10 2.93 11.96
C ASP A 320 -14.56 3.38 12.07
N LEU A 321 -15.42 2.97 11.13
CA LEU A 321 -16.85 3.29 11.15
C LEU A 321 -17.54 2.75 12.41
N ALA A 322 -17.25 1.50 12.81
CA ALA A 322 -17.77 0.93 14.05
C ALA A 322 -17.29 1.69 15.30
N ARG A 323 -16.03 2.14 15.30
CA ARG A 323 -15.45 2.96 16.36
C ARG A 323 -16.16 4.32 16.46
N GLN A 324 -16.41 4.98 15.33
CA GLN A 324 -17.15 6.25 15.29
C GLN A 324 -18.57 6.09 15.85
N VAL A 325 -19.33 5.10 15.38
CA VAL A 325 -20.69 4.79 15.89
C VAL A 325 -20.68 4.58 17.41
N SER A 326 -19.68 3.88 17.94
CA SER A 326 -19.55 3.64 19.39
C SER A 326 -19.12 4.90 20.16
N GLY A 327 -18.39 5.80 19.51
CA GLY A 327 -17.82 7.00 20.13
C GLY A 327 -18.79 8.18 20.24
N TYR A 328 -19.78 8.29 19.35
CA TYR A 328 -20.70 9.45 19.30
C TYR A 328 -21.79 9.45 20.38
N GLY A 329 -21.85 8.44 21.27
CA GLY A 329 -22.81 8.46 22.39
C GLY A 329 -24.29 8.38 21.96
N LEU A 330 -24.57 7.77 20.82
CA LEU A 330 -25.93 7.66 20.24
C LEU A 330 -26.86 6.80 21.12
N PRO A 331 -28.20 6.96 20.99
CA PRO A 331 -29.15 6.10 21.70
C PRO A 331 -28.91 4.60 21.44
N LYS A 332 -28.97 3.79 22.50
CA LYS A 332 -28.62 2.35 22.47
C LYS A 332 -29.24 1.57 21.30
N GLY A 333 -30.51 1.84 20.96
CA GLY A 333 -31.20 1.20 19.83
C GLY A 333 -30.55 1.52 18.48
N ILE A 334 -30.20 2.78 18.25
CA ILE A 334 -29.53 3.25 17.03
C ILE A 334 -28.12 2.67 16.96
N THR A 335 -27.34 2.77 18.05
CA THR A 335 -25.99 2.21 18.13
C THR A 335 -25.98 0.72 17.81
N THR A 336 -26.91 -0.05 18.40
CA THR A 336 -27.01 -1.50 18.18
C THR A 336 -27.33 -1.82 16.72
N ALA A 337 -28.27 -1.09 16.10
CA ALA A 337 -28.65 -1.30 14.71
C ALA A 337 -27.50 -0.99 13.73
N LEU A 338 -26.84 0.16 13.91
CA LEU A 338 -25.70 0.58 13.09
C LEU A 338 -24.53 -0.39 13.20
N LEU A 339 -24.14 -0.78 14.42
CA LEU A 339 -23.07 -1.76 14.62
C LEU A 339 -23.41 -3.14 14.04
N ALA A 340 -24.67 -3.57 14.10
CA ALA A 340 -25.09 -4.82 13.47
C ALA A 340 -24.91 -4.79 11.95
N MET A 341 -25.21 -3.67 11.29
CA MET A 341 -24.99 -3.49 9.84
C MET A 341 -23.50 -3.51 9.49
N VAL A 342 -22.66 -2.78 10.25
CA VAL A 342 -21.21 -2.74 10.03
C VAL A 342 -20.57 -4.12 10.24
N ASN A 343 -20.88 -4.80 11.35
CA ASN A 343 -20.34 -6.12 11.65
C ASN A 343 -20.77 -7.17 10.63
N LYS A 344 -22.01 -7.11 10.16
CA LYS A 344 -22.50 -8.03 9.12
C LYS A 344 -21.86 -7.74 7.76
N SER A 345 -21.61 -6.48 7.43
CA SER A 345 -20.86 -6.08 6.22
C SER A 345 -19.43 -6.63 6.26
N LYS A 346 -18.73 -6.45 7.39
CA LYS A 346 -17.39 -7.00 7.62
C LYS A 346 -17.34 -8.52 7.45
N LYS A 347 -18.35 -9.24 7.98
CA LYS A 347 -18.45 -10.69 7.81
C LYS A 347 -18.57 -11.11 6.34
N PHE A 348 -19.42 -10.43 5.56
CA PHE A 348 -19.59 -10.70 4.13
C PHE A 348 -18.32 -10.44 3.31
N ILE A 349 -17.53 -9.43 3.67
CA ILE A 349 -16.28 -9.14 2.96
C ILE A 349 -15.18 -10.15 3.35
N SER A 350 -15.17 -10.60 4.61
CA SER A 350 -14.15 -11.52 5.13
C SER A 350 -14.26 -12.96 4.62
N ASP A 351 -15.39 -13.36 4.03
CA ASP A 351 -15.60 -14.74 3.58
C ASP A 351 -14.98 -15.07 2.22
N GLY A 352 -14.38 -14.07 1.56
CA GLY A 352 -13.68 -14.21 0.27
C GLY A 352 -14.61 -14.43 -0.93
N ASN A 353 -15.93 -14.42 -0.73
CA ASN A 353 -16.92 -14.56 -1.79
C ASN A 353 -17.36 -13.18 -2.32
N ARG A 354 -16.88 -12.84 -3.51
CA ARG A 354 -17.18 -11.56 -4.20
C ARG A 354 -18.67 -11.30 -4.45
N TYR A 355 -19.54 -12.32 -4.41
CA TYR A 355 -20.99 -12.12 -4.48
C TYR A 355 -21.57 -11.49 -3.20
N ASN A 356 -20.92 -11.74 -2.05
CA ASN A 356 -21.33 -11.21 -0.76
C ASN A 356 -20.96 -9.73 -0.58
N ASP A 357 -20.06 -9.19 -1.41
CA ASP A 357 -19.76 -7.75 -1.48
C ASP A 357 -21.00 -6.93 -1.90
N VAL A 358 -21.91 -7.49 -2.70
CA VAL A 358 -23.22 -6.86 -3.00
C VAL A 358 -24.04 -6.70 -1.72
N ALA A 359 -24.07 -7.73 -0.89
CA ALA A 359 -24.83 -7.73 0.35
C ALA A 359 -24.22 -6.76 1.38
N ALA A 360 -22.89 -6.65 1.42
CA ALA A 360 -22.20 -5.64 2.22
C ALA A 360 -22.55 -4.21 1.78
N MET A 361 -22.53 -3.91 0.47
CA MET A 361 -22.97 -2.60 -0.03
C MET A 361 -24.44 -2.31 0.28
N GLY A 362 -25.32 -3.30 0.17
CA GLY A 362 -26.73 -3.14 0.57
C GLY A 362 -26.92 -2.79 2.04
N LEU A 363 -26.10 -3.37 2.92
CA LEU A 363 -26.09 -3.02 4.35
C LEU A 363 -25.53 -1.61 4.60
N LEU A 364 -24.51 -1.19 3.85
CA LEU A 364 -23.94 0.16 3.95
C LEU A 364 -24.93 1.23 3.44
N HIS A 365 -25.70 0.94 2.39
CA HIS A 365 -26.80 1.83 1.96
C HIS A 365 -27.92 1.89 3.01
N ALA A 366 -28.25 0.77 3.66
CA ALA A 366 -29.23 0.77 4.75
C ALA A 366 -28.71 1.53 5.99
N PHE A 367 -27.40 1.43 6.27
CA PHE A 367 -26.73 2.23 7.29
C PHE A 367 -26.85 3.72 6.99
N ASP A 368 -26.48 4.14 5.77
CA ASP A 368 -26.56 5.52 5.31
C ASP A 368 -27.99 6.08 5.44
N ALA A 369 -28.98 5.33 4.97
CA ALA A 369 -30.40 5.70 5.09
C ALA A 369 -30.87 5.84 6.54
N LEU A 370 -30.44 4.94 7.43
CA LEU A 370 -30.76 5.03 8.86
C LEU A 370 -30.11 6.25 9.49
N VAL A 371 -28.84 6.51 9.22
CA VAL A 371 -28.14 7.69 9.74
C VAL A 371 -28.82 8.98 9.25
N GLY A 372 -29.10 9.08 7.95
CA GLY A 372 -29.78 10.22 7.35
C GLY A 372 -31.17 10.47 7.96
N ALA A 373 -31.93 9.42 8.26
CA ALA A 373 -33.24 9.55 8.91
C ALA A 373 -33.16 10.03 10.38
N GLN A 374 -32.02 9.83 11.05
CA GLN A 374 -31.81 10.26 12.44
C GLN A 374 -30.99 11.56 12.56
N ARG A 375 -30.51 12.10 11.43
CA ARG A 375 -29.70 13.32 11.34
C ARG A 375 -30.46 14.53 11.91
N GLY A 376 -29.83 15.20 12.88
CA GLY A 376 -30.41 16.35 13.59
C GLY A 376 -31.51 15.99 14.60
N ILE A 377 -31.83 14.69 14.76
CA ILE A 377 -32.83 14.20 15.71
C ILE A 377 -32.14 13.52 16.89
N PHE A 378 -31.54 12.36 16.61
CA PHE A 378 -30.81 11.57 17.61
C PHE A 378 -29.31 11.43 17.29
N ILE A 379 -28.92 11.81 16.07
CA ILE A 379 -27.52 11.91 15.66
C ILE A 379 -27.27 13.39 15.33
N PRO A 380 -26.31 14.07 15.99
CA PRO A 380 -25.90 15.41 15.61
C PRO A 380 -25.59 15.48 14.11
N ALA A 381 -25.87 16.62 13.47
CA ALA A 381 -25.76 16.75 12.02
C ALA A 381 -24.34 16.44 11.52
N ASP A 382 -23.31 16.94 12.21
CA ASP A 382 -21.91 16.74 11.86
C ASP A 382 -21.49 15.26 12.02
N ASP A 383 -21.94 14.60 13.08
CA ASP A 383 -21.67 13.16 13.30
C ASP A 383 -22.36 12.30 12.23
N ALA A 384 -23.60 12.65 11.86
CA ALA A 384 -24.32 11.96 10.80
C ALA A 384 -23.59 12.11 9.46
N ASP A 385 -23.16 13.33 9.12
CA ASP A 385 -22.43 13.60 7.88
C ASP A 385 -21.10 12.82 7.83
N ALA A 386 -20.38 12.73 8.94
CA ALA A 386 -19.15 11.95 9.03
C ALA A 386 -19.39 10.43 8.86
N LEU A 387 -20.44 9.88 9.50
CA LEU A 387 -20.82 8.47 9.35
C LEU A 387 -21.24 8.14 7.91
N MET A 388 -22.03 9.01 7.29
CA MET A 388 -22.49 8.85 5.90
C MET A 388 -21.32 8.97 4.91
N GLU A 389 -20.42 9.96 5.11
CA GLU A 389 -19.21 10.10 4.30
C GLU A 389 -18.37 8.82 4.32
N ARG A 390 -18.14 8.25 5.52
CA ARG A 390 -17.36 7.03 5.67
C ARG A 390 -18.06 5.80 5.07
N ALA A 391 -19.37 5.64 5.27
CA ALA A 391 -20.13 4.53 4.68
C ALA A 391 -20.14 4.59 3.14
N LYS A 392 -20.28 5.79 2.59
CA LYS A 392 -20.19 6.04 1.15
C LYS A 392 -18.81 5.68 0.60
N GLN A 393 -17.74 6.13 1.27
CA GLN A 393 -16.37 5.82 0.87
C GLN A 393 -16.08 4.31 0.82
N ILE A 394 -16.56 3.56 1.82
CA ILE A 394 -16.44 2.09 1.84
C ILE A 394 -17.20 1.48 0.65
N THR A 395 -18.39 1.98 0.36
CA THR A 395 -19.20 1.50 -0.79
C THR A 395 -18.47 1.78 -2.11
N GLU A 396 -17.90 2.97 -2.30
CA GLU A 396 -17.11 3.33 -3.48
C GLU A 396 -15.87 2.40 -3.65
N LEU A 397 -15.20 2.02 -2.56
CA LEU A 397 -14.11 1.04 -2.60
C LEU A 397 -14.58 -0.35 -3.01
N LEU A 398 -15.73 -0.82 -2.49
CA LEU A 398 -16.31 -2.11 -2.85
C LEU A 398 -16.72 -2.14 -4.35
N GLU A 399 -17.21 -1.02 -4.89
CA GLU A 399 -17.45 -0.88 -6.33
C GLU A 399 -16.15 -0.95 -7.15
N ALA A 400 -15.10 -0.28 -6.68
CA ALA A 400 -13.77 -0.34 -7.27
C ALA A 400 -13.22 -1.78 -7.31
N MET A 401 -13.38 -2.54 -6.22
CA MET A 401 -12.98 -3.95 -6.12
C MET A 401 -13.69 -4.84 -7.14
N LYS A 402 -14.93 -4.51 -7.53
CA LYS A 402 -15.70 -5.24 -8.54
C LYS A 402 -15.27 -4.95 -9.97
N LYS A 403 -14.85 -3.72 -10.27
CA LYS A 403 -14.47 -3.32 -11.64
C LYS A 403 -13.12 -3.90 -12.07
N GLY A 404 -12.20 -4.12 -11.14
CA GLY A 404 -10.89 -4.73 -11.40
C GLY A 404 -10.82 -6.24 -11.18
N ALA A 405 -11.95 -6.93 -11.33
CA ALA A 405 -12.18 -8.33 -10.91
C ALA A 405 -12.08 -9.34 -12.04
#